data_AF-A0A1G5MWK5-F1
#
_entry.id   AF-A0A1G5MWK5-F1
#
_cell.length_a   1.000
_cell.length_b   1.000
_cell.length_c   1.000
_cell.angle_alpha   90.00
_cell.angle_beta   90.00
_cell.angle_gamma   90.00
#
_symmetry.space_group_name_H-M   'P 1'
#
loop_
_entity.id
_entity.type
_entity.pdbx_description
1 polymer ?
#
loop_
_entity_poly.entity_id
_entity_poly.type
_entity_poly.pdbx_seq_one_letter_code
_entity_poly.pdbx_strand_id
1 'polypeptide(L)'
;MHITTQRRVIERCPENEQDFLSCEKALAEALKPFMAEFYLINAGVMAYYIYAEREANIRDIVDSSAEMLRRPELLRYARQAAVQFDWHNAFAIAIRMEFVHDKVTALFDLVFNTDYVGLDILSIVFHGEDQEDFCERFRQAVADLTRNDA
;
A
#
# COMPACT_ATOMS: atom_id res chain seq x y z
N MET A 1 -2.50 -16.15 -31.18
CA MET A 1 -1.84 -14.82 -31.20
C MET A 1 -1.47 -14.50 -29.76
N HIS A 2 -0.24 -14.82 -29.34
CA HIS A 2 0.25 -14.46 -28.01
C HIS A 2 0.71 -13.01 -28.06
N ILE A 3 -0.10 -12.10 -27.53
CA ILE A 3 0.35 -10.74 -27.26
C ILE A 3 1.20 -10.85 -26.00
N THR A 4 2.52 -10.80 -26.15
CA THR A 4 3.44 -10.75 -25.02
C THR A 4 3.24 -9.42 -24.31
N THR A 5 2.45 -9.39 -23.24
CA THR A 5 2.31 -8.21 -22.37
C THR A 5 3.68 -7.93 -21.75
N GLN A 6 4.35 -6.88 -22.22
CA GLN A 6 5.60 -6.41 -21.66
C GLN A 6 5.34 -5.91 -20.22
N ARG A 7 6.14 -6.41 -19.27
CA ARG A 7 6.13 -5.96 -17.87
C ARG A 7 7.44 -5.26 -17.59
N ARG A 8 7.37 -4.03 -17.10
CA ARG A 8 8.53 -3.25 -16.65
C ARG A 8 8.46 -3.10 -15.15
N VAL A 9 9.49 -3.58 -14.46
CA VAL A 9 9.65 -3.42 -13.00
C VAL A 9 10.55 -2.22 -12.76
N ILE A 10 10.14 -1.34 -11.86
CA ILE A 10 10.94 -0.23 -11.34
C ILE A 10 11.08 -0.45 -9.84
N GLU A 11 12.30 -0.69 -9.40
CA GLU A 11 12.66 -0.71 -7.98
C GLU A 11 13.06 0.69 -7.52
N ARG A 12 12.85 0.98 -6.24
CA ARG A 12 13.27 2.24 -5.64
C ARG A 12 14.80 2.34 -5.64
N CYS A 13 15.33 3.44 -6.13
CA CYS A 13 16.75 3.77 -6.12
C CYS A 13 16.95 5.29 -6.00
N PRO A 14 18.14 5.79 -5.63
CA PRO A 14 18.35 7.22 -5.40
C PRO A 14 18.01 8.11 -6.61
N GLU A 15 18.14 7.58 -7.84
CA GLU A 15 17.85 8.33 -9.06
C GLU A 15 16.35 8.55 -9.32
N ASN A 16 15.47 7.70 -8.77
CA ASN A 16 14.01 7.77 -8.93
C ASN A 16 13.28 8.09 -7.61
N GLU A 17 14.00 8.59 -6.61
CA GLU A 17 13.47 8.87 -5.28
C GLU A 17 12.30 9.86 -5.31
N GLN A 18 12.46 11.00 -6.01
CA GLN A 18 11.43 12.05 -6.10
C GLN A 18 10.14 11.55 -6.78
N ASP A 19 10.32 10.63 -7.70
CA ASP A 19 9.30 9.97 -8.48
C ASP A 19 8.48 9.01 -7.58
N PHE A 20 9.15 8.21 -6.76
CA PHE A 20 8.52 7.36 -5.74
C PHE A 20 7.79 8.18 -4.68
N LEU A 21 8.39 9.24 -4.14
CA LEU A 21 7.74 10.14 -3.17
C LEU A 21 6.44 10.75 -3.72
N SER A 22 6.41 11.06 -5.02
CA SER A 22 5.22 11.61 -5.67
C SER A 22 4.11 10.56 -5.80
N CYS A 23 4.47 9.31 -6.09
CA CYS A 23 3.55 8.18 -6.12
C CYS A 23 3.03 7.84 -4.70
N GLU A 24 3.91 7.82 -3.71
CA GLU A 24 3.57 7.60 -2.30
C GLU A 24 2.56 8.62 -1.82
N LYS A 25 2.79 9.91 -2.13
CA LYS A 25 1.84 10.97 -1.78
C LYS A 25 0.47 10.72 -2.40
N ALA A 26 0.42 10.36 -3.68
CA ALA A 26 -0.84 10.09 -4.35
C ALA A 26 -1.58 8.89 -3.74
N LEU A 27 -0.87 7.80 -3.46
CA LEU A 27 -1.45 6.60 -2.86
C LEU A 27 -1.88 6.84 -1.42
N ALA A 28 -1.07 7.53 -0.61
CA ALA A 28 -1.39 7.87 0.77
C ALA A 28 -2.65 8.75 0.86
N GLU A 29 -2.81 9.73 -0.03
CA GLU A 29 -4.02 10.55 -0.11
C GLU A 29 -5.27 9.69 -0.40
N ALA A 30 -5.19 8.78 -1.37
CA ALA A 30 -6.31 7.89 -1.70
C ALA A 30 -6.63 6.88 -0.59
N LEU A 31 -5.61 6.44 0.17
CA LEU A 31 -5.76 5.50 1.27
C LEU A 31 -6.13 6.14 2.62
N LYS A 32 -6.33 7.46 2.70
CA LYS A 32 -6.75 8.13 3.94
C LYS A 32 -7.97 7.49 4.63
N PRO A 33 -9.07 7.16 3.92
CA PRO A 33 -10.22 6.50 4.55
C PRO A 33 -9.88 5.11 5.10
N PHE A 34 -9.09 4.33 4.34
CA PHE A 34 -8.58 3.04 4.79
C PHE A 34 -7.75 3.17 6.06
N MET A 35 -6.77 4.09 6.07
CA MET A 35 -5.87 4.29 7.20
C MET A 35 -6.63 4.78 8.43
N ALA A 36 -7.65 5.63 8.27
CA ALA A 36 -8.50 6.09 9.36
C ALA A 36 -9.28 4.94 10.02
N GLU A 37 -9.87 4.03 9.23
CA GLU A 37 -10.55 2.85 9.75
C GLU A 37 -9.56 1.88 10.42
N PHE A 38 -8.41 1.66 9.79
CA PHE A 38 -7.35 0.82 10.34
C PHE A 38 -6.82 1.37 11.68
N TYR A 39 -6.77 2.69 11.85
CA TYR A 39 -6.31 3.32 13.09
C TYR A 39 -7.23 3.06 14.29
N LEU A 40 -8.48 2.65 14.06
CA LEU A 40 -9.42 2.27 15.14
C LEU A 40 -9.06 0.92 15.78
N ILE A 41 -8.21 0.13 15.13
CA ILE A 41 -7.80 -1.18 15.62
C ILE A 41 -6.85 -1.00 16.81
N ASN A 42 -7.07 -1.80 17.85
CA ASN A 42 -6.15 -1.84 18.97
C ASN A 42 -4.76 -2.32 18.53
N ALA A 43 -3.76 -1.45 18.63
CA ALA A 43 -2.38 -1.74 18.26
C ALA A 43 -1.79 -2.98 18.95
N GLY A 44 -2.16 -3.24 20.21
CA GLY A 44 -1.74 -4.44 20.95
C GLY A 44 -2.33 -5.74 20.38
N VAL A 45 -3.58 -5.70 19.91
CA VAL A 45 -4.22 -6.82 19.20
C VAL A 45 -3.54 -7.08 17.87
N MET A 46 -3.25 -6.01 17.10
CA MET A 46 -2.51 -6.13 15.85
C MET A 46 -1.10 -6.71 16.08
N ALA A 47 -0.38 -6.22 17.08
CA ALA A 47 0.94 -6.76 17.44
C ALA A 47 0.88 -8.24 17.82
N TYR A 48 -0.15 -8.65 18.56
CA TYR A 48 -0.37 -10.06 18.87
C TYR A 48 -0.63 -10.89 17.62
N TYR A 49 -1.46 -10.43 16.68
CA TYR A 49 -1.70 -11.15 15.42
C TYR A 49 -0.44 -11.30 14.57
N ILE A 50 0.41 -10.27 14.53
CA ILE A 50 1.69 -10.34 13.82
C ILE A 50 2.62 -11.34 14.51
N TYR A 51 2.81 -11.23 15.84
CA TYR A 51 3.68 -12.12 16.61
C TYR A 51 3.23 -13.59 16.56
N ALA A 52 1.91 -13.83 16.57
CA ALA A 52 1.32 -15.16 16.53
C ALA A 52 1.04 -15.67 15.10
N GLU A 53 1.57 -15.00 14.06
CA GLU A 53 1.45 -15.36 12.65
C GLU A 53 -0.01 -15.61 12.20
N ARG A 54 -0.93 -14.78 12.71
CA ARG A 54 -2.38 -14.87 12.40
C ARG A 54 -2.70 -14.16 11.09
N GLU A 55 -2.08 -14.61 10.01
CA GLU A 55 -2.19 -14.06 8.65
C GLU A 55 -3.64 -13.88 8.19
N ALA A 56 -4.51 -14.85 8.49
CA ALA A 56 -5.93 -14.78 8.12
C ALA A 56 -6.64 -13.62 8.85
N ASN A 57 -6.35 -13.41 10.13
CA ASN A 57 -6.94 -12.33 10.91
C ASN A 57 -6.46 -10.95 10.43
N ILE A 58 -5.17 -10.82 10.09
CA ILE A 58 -4.63 -9.57 9.53
C ILE A 58 -5.28 -9.28 8.19
N ARG A 59 -5.39 -10.28 7.32
CA ARG A 59 -6.08 -10.15 6.03
C ARG A 59 -7.54 -9.72 6.20
N ASP A 60 -8.30 -10.39 7.07
CA ASP A 60 -9.72 -10.08 7.26
C ASP A 60 -9.93 -8.64 7.75
N ILE A 61 -9.01 -8.14 8.58
CA ILE A 61 -8.99 -6.74 9.02
C ILE A 61 -8.67 -5.81 7.85
N VAL A 62 -7.61 -6.09 7.09
CA VAL A 62 -7.23 -5.30 5.92
C VAL A 62 -8.37 -5.23 4.92
N ASP A 63 -9.00 -6.36 4.60
CA ASP A 63 -10.11 -6.43 3.65
C ASP A 63 -11.30 -5.61 4.18
N SER A 64 -11.61 -5.69 5.48
CA SER A 64 -12.67 -4.89 6.10
C SER A 64 -12.39 -3.38 6.05
N SER A 65 -11.14 -2.94 6.29
CA SER A 65 -10.76 -1.53 6.16
C SER A 65 -10.76 -1.06 4.70
N ALA A 66 -10.46 -1.95 3.74
CA ALA A 66 -10.49 -1.65 2.31
C ALA A 66 -11.90 -1.35 1.79
N GLU A 67 -12.94 -1.85 2.44
CA GLU A 67 -14.34 -1.53 2.12
C GLU A 67 -14.67 -0.03 2.21
N MET A 68 -13.80 0.81 2.75
CA MET A 68 -13.94 2.28 2.70
C MET A 68 -13.58 2.88 1.34
N LEU A 69 -12.93 2.11 0.48
CA LEU A 69 -12.48 2.52 -0.85
C LEU A 69 -13.58 2.27 -1.90
N ARG A 70 -13.42 2.86 -3.08
CA ARG A 70 -14.35 2.64 -4.21
C ARG A 70 -14.19 1.25 -4.83
N ARG A 71 -12.95 0.78 -4.94
CA ARG A 71 -12.58 -0.52 -5.50
C ARG A 71 -11.68 -1.28 -4.53
N PRO A 72 -12.25 -1.87 -3.45
CA PRO A 72 -11.49 -2.56 -2.41
C PRO A 72 -10.62 -3.70 -2.97
N GLU A 73 -11.05 -4.34 -4.06
CA GLU A 73 -10.36 -5.49 -4.66
C GLU A 73 -8.97 -5.16 -5.25
N LEU A 74 -8.67 -3.87 -5.42
CA LEU A 74 -7.37 -3.37 -5.88
C LEU A 74 -6.33 -3.33 -4.77
N LEU A 75 -6.71 -3.49 -3.50
CA LEU A 75 -5.79 -3.44 -2.36
C LEU A 75 -5.75 -4.81 -1.67
N ARG A 76 -4.56 -5.32 -1.35
CA ARG A 76 -4.39 -6.64 -0.75
C ARG A 76 -3.30 -6.67 0.30
N TYR A 77 -3.50 -7.48 1.33
CA TYR A 77 -2.43 -7.84 2.26
C TYR A 77 -1.43 -8.80 1.60
N ALA A 78 -0.15 -8.43 1.60
CA ALA A 78 0.92 -9.17 0.95
C ALA A 78 1.58 -10.24 1.84
N ARG A 79 0.90 -10.65 2.93
CA ARG A 79 1.32 -11.73 3.84
C ARG A 79 2.68 -11.49 4.51
N GLN A 80 2.98 -10.23 4.77
CA GLN A 80 4.14 -9.83 5.55
C GLN A 80 3.74 -8.65 6.43
N ALA A 81 3.96 -8.79 7.73
CA ALA A 81 3.81 -7.71 8.68
C ALA A 81 4.90 -7.81 9.74
N ALA A 82 5.25 -6.68 10.33
CA ALA A 82 6.29 -6.60 11.35
C ALA A 82 5.90 -5.63 12.45
N VAL A 83 6.31 -5.95 13.68
CA VAL A 83 6.29 -5.02 14.81
C VAL A 83 7.72 -4.63 15.09
N GLN A 84 7.99 -3.33 15.16
CA GLN A 84 9.23 -2.79 15.64
C GLN A 84 9.00 -2.13 17.00
N PHE A 85 9.89 -2.42 17.94
CA PHE A 85 9.87 -1.86 19.27
C PHE A 85 11.26 -1.31 19.60
N ASP A 86 11.37 0.00 19.77
CA ASP A 86 12.54 0.62 20.37
C ASP A 86 12.36 0.69 21.90
N TRP A 87 13.44 0.43 22.63
CA TRP A 87 13.56 0.64 24.07
C TRP A 87 13.19 2.07 24.50
N HIS A 88 13.28 3.05 23.59
CA HIS A 88 12.92 4.45 23.80
C HIS A 88 11.47 4.79 23.40
N ASN A 89 10.55 3.82 23.43
CA ASN A 89 9.10 4.03 23.22
C ASN A 89 8.62 4.29 21.77
N ALA A 90 9.43 3.98 20.75
CA ALA A 90 8.91 3.94 19.39
C ALA A 90 8.29 2.56 19.13
N PHE A 91 6.96 2.49 19.08
CA PHE A 91 6.22 1.33 18.61
C PHE A 91 5.82 1.59 17.17
N ALA A 92 6.20 0.69 16.26
CA ALA A 92 5.77 0.75 14.88
C ALA A 92 5.22 -0.58 14.40
N ILE A 93 4.11 -0.54 13.66
CA ILE A 93 3.58 -1.67 12.91
C ILE A 93 3.80 -1.37 11.42
N ALA A 94 4.43 -2.29 10.71
CA ALA A 94 4.53 -2.27 9.26
C ALA A 94 3.70 -3.41 8.68
N ILE A 95 2.86 -3.11 7.67
CA ILE A 95 2.03 -4.09 6.98
C ILE A 95 2.31 -3.98 5.50
N ARG A 96 2.78 -5.07 4.90
CA ARG A 96 3.04 -5.11 3.47
C ARG A 96 1.75 -5.30 2.70
N MET A 97 1.60 -4.47 1.68
CA MET A 97 0.41 -4.35 0.88
C MET A 97 0.76 -4.39 -0.61
N GLU A 98 -0.20 -4.84 -1.40
CA GLU A 98 -0.16 -4.76 -2.85
C GLU A 98 -1.34 -3.91 -3.34
N PHE A 99 -1.03 -2.89 -4.14
CA PHE A 99 -2.01 -2.21 -4.98
C PHE A 99 -1.96 -2.85 -6.37
N VAL A 100 -3.02 -3.56 -6.75
CA VAL A 100 -3.10 -4.36 -7.98
C VAL A 100 -4.14 -3.78 -8.92
N HIS A 101 -3.70 -3.04 -9.92
CA HIS A 101 -4.52 -2.48 -10.98
C HIS A 101 -4.09 -3.00 -12.35
N ASP A 102 -4.98 -3.02 -13.33
CA ASP A 102 -4.71 -3.59 -14.66
C ASP A 102 -3.50 -2.93 -15.35
N LYS A 103 -3.28 -1.64 -15.06
CA LYS A 103 -2.14 -0.87 -15.59
C LYS A 103 -0.89 -0.94 -14.72
N VAL A 104 -1.00 -1.19 -13.42
CA VAL A 104 0.12 -1.06 -12.49
C VAL A 104 -0.05 -1.94 -11.27
N THR A 105 1.05 -2.51 -10.78
CA THR A 105 1.09 -3.15 -9.47
C THR A 105 2.16 -2.49 -8.62
N ALA A 106 1.82 -2.04 -7.41
CA ALA A 106 2.80 -1.52 -6.46
C ALA A 106 2.84 -2.37 -5.20
N LEU A 107 4.06 -2.70 -4.78
CA LEU A 107 4.33 -3.34 -3.49
C LEU A 107 4.81 -2.24 -2.53
N PHE A 108 4.19 -2.14 -1.37
CA PHE A 108 4.49 -1.09 -0.40
C PHE A 108 4.27 -1.55 1.03
N ASP A 109 4.91 -0.88 1.98
CA ASP A 109 4.66 -1.07 3.40
C ASP A 109 3.83 0.12 3.93
N LEU A 110 2.70 -0.17 4.58
CA LEU A 110 2.00 0.79 5.43
C LEU A 110 2.65 0.78 6.79
N VAL A 111 3.12 1.94 7.25
CA VAL A 111 3.85 2.08 8.51
C VAL A 111 3.03 2.95 9.45
N PHE A 112 2.60 2.35 10.57
CA PHE A 112 1.93 3.02 11.66
C PHE A 112 2.93 3.22 12.79
N ASN A 113 3.28 4.47 13.08
CA ASN A 113 4.13 4.84 14.20
C ASN A 113 3.31 5.70 15.19
N THR A 114 3.83 5.94 16.39
CA THR A 114 3.26 6.82 17.41
C THR A 114 2.95 8.22 16.88
N ASP A 115 3.80 8.75 15.98
CA ASP A 115 3.73 10.15 15.53
C ASP A 115 3.10 10.32 14.14
N TYR A 116 3.10 9.29 13.29
CA TYR A 116 2.62 9.39 11.92
C TYR A 116 2.17 8.04 11.37
N VAL A 117 1.34 8.11 10.32
CA VAL A 117 1.07 6.98 9.43
C VAL A 117 1.68 7.32 8.07
N GLY A 118 2.50 6.41 7.57
CA GLY A 118 3.25 6.57 6.33
C GLY A 118 3.07 5.37 5.40
N LEU A 119 3.56 5.54 4.19
CA LEU A 119 3.58 4.51 3.17
C LEU A 119 4.94 4.57 2.48
N ASP A 120 5.57 3.43 2.30
CA ASP A 120 6.86 3.27 1.61
C ASP A 120 6.67 2.34 0.41
N ILE A 121 6.74 2.88 -0.82
CA ILE A 121 6.66 2.05 -2.04
C ILE A 121 8.03 1.40 -2.28
N LEU A 122 8.03 0.08 -2.30
CA LEU A 122 9.23 -0.73 -2.52
C LEU A 122 9.51 -0.92 -4.01
N SER A 123 8.45 -1.16 -4.80
CA SER A 123 8.55 -1.35 -6.24
C SER A 123 7.23 -1.09 -6.95
N ILE A 124 7.33 -0.75 -8.23
CA ILE A 124 6.19 -0.55 -9.13
C ILE A 124 6.41 -1.38 -10.41
N VAL A 125 5.40 -2.15 -10.79
CA VAL A 125 5.35 -2.93 -12.02
C VAL A 125 4.32 -2.33 -12.97
N PHE A 126 4.76 -1.91 -14.15
CA PHE A 126 3.89 -1.40 -15.20
C PHE A 126 3.54 -2.50 -16.22
N HIS A 127 2.26 -2.60 -16.59
CA HIS A 127 1.75 -3.65 -17.49
C HIS A 127 1.36 -3.08 -18.86
N GLY A 128 1.95 -3.55 -19.95
CA GLY A 128 1.62 -3.05 -21.31
C GLY A 128 2.64 -2.05 -21.84
N GLU A 129 2.26 -1.25 -22.83
CA GLU A 129 3.21 -0.40 -23.58
C GLU A 129 3.81 0.74 -22.74
N ASP A 130 5.06 1.06 -23.05
CA ASP A 130 5.94 1.98 -22.32
C ASP A 130 5.94 3.34 -23.05
N GLN A 131 4.85 4.11 -22.90
CA GLN A 131 4.67 5.39 -23.62
C GLN A 131 4.24 6.60 -22.76
N GLU A 132 3.98 6.42 -21.46
CA GLU A 132 3.47 7.49 -20.60
C GLU A 132 4.45 7.86 -19.47
N ASP A 133 4.29 9.08 -18.94
CA ASP A 133 4.83 9.50 -17.65
C ASP A 133 4.38 8.49 -16.58
N PHE A 134 5.35 7.81 -15.95
CA PHE A 134 5.09 6.74 -14.99
C PHE A 134 4.25 7.24 -13.80
N CYS A 135 4.48 8.49 -13.38
CA CYS A 135 3.86 9.15 -12.24
C CYS A 135 2.40 9.45 -12.55
N GLU A 136 2.13 9.95 -13.76
CA GLU A 136 0.78 10.19 -14.25
C GLU A 136 -0.03 8.90 -14.32
N ARG A 137 0.56 7.87 -14.93
CA ARG A 137 -0.09 6.57 -15.06
C ARG A 137 -0.41 5.94 -13.70
N PHE A 138 0.51 6.04 -12.74
CA PHE A 138 0.27 5.61 -11.37
C PHE A 138 -0.88 6.39 -10.72
N ARG A 139 -0.86 7.73 -10.82
CA ARG A 139 -1.92 8.60 -10.27
C ARG A 139 -3.30 8.30 -10.86
N GLN A 140 -3.38 8.03 -12.15
CA GLN A 140 -4.64 7.63 -12.80
C GLN A 140 -5.16 6.29 -12.26
N ALA A 141 -4.28 5.31 -12.05
CA ALA A 141 -4.67 4.04 -11.45
C ALA A 141 -5.14 4.23 -10.00
N VAL A 142 -4.43 5.05 -9.21
CA VAL A 142 -4.81 5.34 -7.81
C VAL A 142 -6.16 6.04 -7.69
N ALA A 143 -6.55 6.85 -8.68
CA ALA A 143 -7.86 7.53 -8.67
C ALA A 143 -9.05 6.56 -8.60
N ASP A 144 -8.89 5.30 -9.01
CA ASP A 144 -9.91 4.25 -8.89
C ASP A 144 -10.19 3.83 -7.43
N LEU A 145 -9.28 4.12 -6.49
CA LEU A 145 -9.47 3.84 -5.06
C LEU A 145 -10.37 4.87 -4.37
N THR A 146 -10.39 6.10 -4.87
CA THR A 146 -11.07 7.23 -4.21
C THR A 146 -12.57 7.24 -4.50
N ARG A 147 -13.38 7.41 -3.44
CA ARG A 147 -14.82 7.71 -3.57
C ARG A 147 -14.98 9.19 -3.92
N ASN A 148 -15.77 9.51 -4.94
CA ASN A 148 -15.97 10.90 -5.40
C ASN A 148 -16.97 11.67 -4.53
N ASP A 149 -17.24 11.18 -3.32
CA ASP A 149 -18.36 11.60 -2.50
C ASP A 149 -17.82 12.43 -1.31
N ALA A 150 -17.58 13.71 -1.59
CA ALA A 150 -17.54 14.79 -0.62
C ALA A 150 -18.13 16.06 -1.25
#